data_AF-A0A934A4A2-F1
#
_entry.id   AF-A0A934A4A2-F1
#
_cell.length_a   1.000
_cell.length_b   1.000
_cell.length_c   1.000
_cell.angle_alpha   90.00
_cell.angle_beta   90.00
_cell.angle_gamma   90.00
#
_symmetry.space_group_name_H-M   'P 1'
#
loop_
_entity.id
_entity.type
_entity.pdbx_description
1 polymer ?
#
loop_
_entity_poly.entity_id
_entity_poly.type
_entity_poly.pdbx_seq_one_letter_code
_entity_poly.pdbx_strand_id
1 'polypeptide(L)' 'MIDKPHLTERAFPLKQTSLASVHEKNVRHGHISTLHIWPARRPLAACRAALLAMLLPDPGTPEERKKTL' A
#
# COMPACT_ATOMS: atom_id res chain seq x y z
N MET A 1 -6.22 25.46 3.25
CA MET A 1 -6.79 24.24 3.85
C MET A 1 -7.13 23.31 2.70
N ILE A 2 -6.80 22.02 2.79
CA ILE A 2 -7.09 21.08 1.69
C ILE A 2 -8.59 20.79 1.75
N ASP A 3 -9.36 21.34 0.81
CA ASP A 3 -10.84 21.23 0.81
C ASP A 3 -11.34 19.81 0.44
N LYS A 4 -10.43 18.90 0.05
CA LYS A 4 -10.76 17.51 -0.30
C LYS A 4 -10.15 16.53 0.70
N PRO A 5 -10.92 15.55 1.20
CA PRO A 5 -10.37 14.51 2.07
C PRO A 5 -9.30 13.72 1.33
N HIS A 6 -8.36 13.14 2.08
CA HIS A 6 -7.35 12.26 1.49
C HIS A 6 -7.98 10.94 1.04
N LEU A 7 -7.39 10.31 0.03
CA LEU A 7 -7.89 9.05 -0.52
C LEU A 7 -8.02 7.98 0.56
N THR A 8 -7.03 7.87 1.46
CA THR A 8 -7.03 6.92 2.60
C THR A 8 -8.30 6.99 3.46
N GLU A 9 -8.86 8.18 3.68
CA GLU A 9 -10.05 8.33 4.54
C GLU A 9 -11.31 7.73 3.92
N ARG A 10 -11.34 7.62 2.58
CA ARG A 10 -12.49 7.10 1.83
C ARG A 10 -12.26 5.70 1.30
N ALA A 11 -11.04 5.38 0.89
CA ALA A 11 -10.70 4.11 0.28
C ALA A 11 -9.21 3.79 0.38
N PHE A 12 -8.89 2.51 0.57
CA PHE A 12 -7.52 2.02 0.59
C PHE A 12 -7.45 0.66 -0.14
N PRO A 13 -6.45 0.40 -1.00
CA PRO A 13 -6.37 -0.82 -1.81
C PRO A 13 -5.81 -1.97 -0.97
N LEU A 14 -6.56 -2.41 0.05
CA LEU A 14 -6.09 -3.35 1.06
C LEU A 14 -5.70 -4.71 0.45
N LYS A 15 -6.48 -5.21 -0.51
CA LYS A 15 -6.23 -6.50 -1.17
C LYS A 15 -4.95 -6.47 -1.99
N GLN A 16 -4.80 -5.50 -2.89
CA GLN A 16 -3.61 -5.32 -3.72
C GLN A 16 -2.36 -5.09 -2.85
N THR A 17 -2.48 -4.24 -1.83
CA THR A 17 -1.39 -3.96 -0.88
C THR A 17 -0.96 -5.22 -0.14
N SER A 18 -1.91 -6.04 0.31
CA SER A 18 -1.64 -7.30 1.00
C SER A 18 -0.96 -8.31 0.08
N LEU A 19 -1.47 -8.49 -1.15
CA LEU A 19 -0.87 -9.38 -2.14
C LEU A 19 0.58 -8.96 -2.48
N ALA A 20 0.81 -7.66 -2.68
CA ALA A 20 2.16 -7.13 -2.93
C ALA A 20 3.09 -7.32 -1.73
N SER A 21 2.58 -7.13 -0.50
CA SER A 21 3.35 -7.34 0.73
C SER A 21 3.74 -8.81 0.93
N VAL A 22 2.84 -9.74 0.61
CA VAL A 22 3.11 -11.18 0.62
C VAL A 22 4.13 -11.55 -0.46
N HIS A 23 4.02 -10.97 -1.66
CA HIS A 23 5.00 -11.17 -2.72
C HIS A 23 6.39 -10.70 -2.30
N GLU A 24 6.52 -9.49 -1.73
CA GLU A 24 7.77 -8.94 -1.21
C GLU A 24 8.40 -9.84 -0.12
N LYS A 25 7.59 -10.53 0.69
CA LYS A 25 8.05 -11.51 1.68
C LYS A 25 8.68 -12.76 1.04
N ASN A 26 8.23 -13.13 -0.16
CA ASN A 26 8.61 -14.37 -0.84
C ASN A 26 9.74 -14.19 -1.86
N VAL A 27 10.15 -12.95 -2.18
CA VAL A 27 11.35 -12.68 -2.98
C VAL A 27 12.59 -13.00 -2.13
N ARG A 28 13.24 -14.13 -2.44
CA ARG A 28 14.35 -14.69 -1.64
C ARG A 28 15.57 -15.04 -2.50
N HIS A 29 16.21 -14.02 -3.06
CA HIS A 29 17.50 -14.20 -3.72
C HIS A 29 18.47 -13.08 -3.34
N GLY A 30 19.67 -13.45 -2.89
CA GLY A 30 20.81 -12.54 -2.73
C GLY A 30 20.74 -11.49 -1.61
N HIS A 31 19.75 -11.53 -0.70
CA HIS A 31 19.57 -10.51 0.34
C HIS A 31 19.65 -11.12 1.75
N ILE A 32 20.22 -10.43 2.74
CA ILE A 32 20.40 -10.94 4.14
C ILE A 32 19.08 -11.46 4.75
N SER A 33 17.94 -10.93 4.32
CA SER A 33 16.61 -11.41 4.71
C SER A 33 16.27 -12.85 4.26
N THR A 34 17.12 -13.51 3.47
CA THR A 34 17.00 -14.94 3.16
C THR A 34 17.56 -15.85 4.25
N LEU A 35 18.41 -15.32 5.15
CA LEU A 35 19.01 -16.10 6.24
C LEU A 35 18.03 -16.35 7.39
N HIS A 36 17.10 -15.42 7.62
CA HIS A 36 16.11 -15.53 8.70
C HIS A 36 14.77 -14.91 8.29
N ILE A 37 13.68 -15.64 8.55
CA ILE A 37 12.32 -15.14 8.30
C ILE A 37 11.92 -14.30 9.50
N TRP A 38 11.90 -12.97 9.31
CA TRP A 38 11.40 -12.04 10.30
C TRP A 38 9.86 -12.08 10.35
N PRO A 39 9.24 -12.41 11.50
CA PRO A 39 7.79 -12.56 11.61
C PRO A 39 7.01 -11.27 11.34
N ALA A 40 7.56 -10.11 11.72
CA ALA A 40 6.93 -8.79 11.60
C ALA A 40 7.74 -7.85 10.70
N ARG A 41 7.84 -8.17 9.41
CA ARG A 41 8.44 -7.26 8.42
C ARG A 41 7.49 -6.07 8.22
N ARG A 42 8.02 -4.83 8.25
CA ARG A 42 7.30 -3.65 7.73
C ARG A 42 7.37 -3.69 6.20
N PRO A 43 6.32 -4.14 5.50
CA PRO A 43 6.40 -4.35 4.07
C PRO A 43 6.48 -3.00 3.37
N LEU A 44 7.47 -2.82 2.51
CA LEU A 44 7.68 -1.56 1.79
C LEU A 44 6.47 -1.25 0.89
N ALA A 45 5.84 -2.27 0.33
CA ALA A 45 4.59 -2.14 -0.42
C ALA A 45 3.49 -1.43 0.40
N ALA A 46 3.30 -1.82 1.65
CA ALA A 46 2.29 -1.21 2.53
C ALA A 46 2.63 0.23 2.88
N CYS A 47 3.90 0.53 3.21
CA CYS A 47 4.33 1.89 3.50
C CYS A 47 4.16 2.82 2.29
N ARG A 48 4.51 2.35 1.09
CA ARG A 48 4.34 3.13 -0.15
C ARG A 48 2.87 3.41 -0.47
N ALA A 49 2.01 2.39 -0.36
CA ALA A 49 0.58 2.53 -0.60
C ALA A 49 -0.05 3.52 0.41
N ALA A 50 0.30 3.40 1.69
CA ALA A 50 -0.18 4.32 2.73
C ALA A 50 0.25 5.76 2.48
N LEU A 51 1.52 5.99 2.13
CA LEU A 51 2.01 7.34 1.82
C LEU A 51 1.31 7.94 0.60
N LEU A 52 1.17 7.18 -0.49
CA LEU A 52 0.48 7.67 -1.69
C LEU A 52 -0.98 8.01 -1.40
N ALA A 53 -1.71 7.15 -0.70
CA ALA A 53 -3.10 7.39 -0.37
C ALA A 53 -3.30 8.54 0.64
N MET A 54 -2.26 8.90 1.42
CA MET A 54 -2.24 10.12 2.24
C MET A 54 -1.89 11.38 1.46
N LEU A 55 -1.16 11.28 0.34
CA LEU A 55 -0.80 12.44 -0.48
C LEU A 55 -1.85 12.76 -1.55
N LEU A 56 -2.57 11.75 -2.03
CA LEU A 56 -3.60 11.89 -3.07
C LEU A 56 -4.92 12.39 -2.48
N PRO A 57 -5.56 13.41 -3.09
CA PRO A 57 -6.92 13.79 -2.72
C PRO A 57 -7.91 12.72 -3.21
N ASP A 58 -9.04 12.60 -2.50
CA ASP A 58 -10.15 11.75 -2.92
C ASP A 58 -10.76 12.26 -4.24
N PRO A 59 -10.93 11.40 -5.27
CA PRO A 59 -11.53 11.80 -6.54
C PRO A 59 -13.05 12.06 -6.43
N GLY A 60 -13.70 11.63 -5.34
CA GLY A 60 -15.09 11.95 -5.02
C GLY A 60 -16.11 10.91 -5.47
N THR A 61 -15.88 10.23 -6.61
CA THR A 61 -16.80 9.19 -7.10
C THR A 61 -16.28 7.77 -6.83
N PRO A 62 -17.17 6.78 -6.58
CA PRO A 62 -16.75 5.38 -6.41
C PRO A 62 -16.05 4.77 -7.63
N GLU A 63 -16.42 5.20 -8.84
CA GLU A 63 -15.82 4.73 -10.10
C GLU A 63 -14.37 5.21 -10.24
N GLU A 64 -14.11 6.49 -10.00
CA GLU A 64 -12.75 7.05 -10.06
C GLU A 64 -11.86 6.51 -8.94
N ARG A 65 -12.41 6.23 -7.75
CA ARG A 65 -11.67 5.54 -6.68
C ARG A 65 -11.20 4.16 -7.15
N LYS A 66 -12.07 3.37 -7.79
CA LYS A 66 -11.69 2.04 -8.33
C LYS A 66 -10.66 2.13 -9.45
N LYS A 67 -10.66 3.20 -10.24
CA LYS A 67 -9.64 3.42 -11.29
C LYS A 67 -8.28 3.79 -10.71
N THR A 68 -8.27 4.47 -9.56
CA THR A 68 -7.05 4.96 -8.91
C THR A 68 -6.39 3.89 -8.01
N LEU A 69 -7.15 2.86 -7.59
CA LEU A 69 -6.77 1.81 -6.63
C LEU A 69 -6.55 0.44 -7.29
#